data_AF-A0A415QP10-F1
#
_entry.id   AF-A0A415QP10-F1
#
_cell.length_a   1.000
_cell.length_b   1.000
_cell.length_c   1.000
_cell.angle_alpha   90.00
_cell.angle_beta   90.00
_cell.angle_gamma   90.00
#
_symmetry.space_group_name_H-M   'P 1'
#
loop_
_entity.id
_entity.type
_entity.pdbx_description
1 polymer ?
#
loop_
_entity_poly.entity_id
_entity_poly.type
_entity_poly.pdbx_seq_one_letter_code
_entity_poly.pdbx_strand_id
1 'polypeptide(L)'
;MRSTDTKQTHYSMLLICEGTHTEPNFLALMIEDFKETGIIDFATTIKPKPTISPSDDVLDLNRGKEKRKKRLLKNTTQEQQEIENTDFFPGEQPLNWVKGGIDNLKVYDEVWVFFDKDGHPKAKEAFEMARITEIDGKKINIAFSSRCFEYYLLLHFEPLYRAFEKSECNGKNYSKGERKSKTVSYYCMTDRAVEGKACNGDV
;
A
#
# COMPACT_ATOMS: atom_id res chain seq x y z
N MET A 1 -13.40 -10.10 -49.32
CA MET A 1 -12.81 -10.43 -48.01
C MET A 1 -13.67 -9.79 -46.94
N ARG A 2 -14.28 -10.59 -46.06
CA ARG A 2 -15.01 -10.07 -44.89
C ARG A 2 -13.98 -9.47 -43.94
N SER A 3 -14.04 -8.17 -43.71
CA SER A 3 -13.32 -7.52 -42.62
C SER A 3 -13.87 -8.10 -41.33
N THR A 4 -13.12 -8.99 -40.69
CA THR A 4 -13.43 -9.46 -39.34
C THR A 4 -13.16 -8.30 -38.40
N ASP A 5 -14.25 -7.62 -38.03
CA ASP A 5 -14.30 -6.64 -36.95
C ASP A 5 -13.89 -7.36 -35.66
N THR A 6 -12.59 -7.37 -35.38
CA THR A 6 -12.05 -7.85 -34.10
C THR A 6 -12.29 -6.70 -33.14
N LYS A 7 -13.49 -6.66 -32.55
CA LYS A 7 -13.71 -5.91 -31.32
C LYS A 7 -12.77 -6.49 -30.27
N GLN A 8 -11.55 -5.95 -30.19
CA GLN A 8 -10.70 -6.10 -29.02
C GLN A 8 -11.49 -5.47 -27.88
N THR A 9 -12.07 -6.33 -27.04
CA THR A 9 -12.53 -5.91 -25.72
C THR A 9 -11.29 -5.45 -24.98
N HIS A 10 -11.11 -4.14 -24.83
CA HIS A 10 -10.02 -3.59 -24.03
C HIS A 10 -10.27 -3.97 -22.57
N TYR A 11 -9.74 -5.11 -22.15
CA TYR A 11 -9.76 -5.53 -20.76
C TYR A 11 -9.09 -4.47 -19.90
N SER A 12 -9.65 -4.19 -18.74
CA SER A 12 -9.14 -3.18 -17.82
C SER A 12 -9.15 -3.65 -16.37
N MET A 13 -8.05 -3.39 -15.68
CA MET A 13 -7.84 -3.79 -14.29
C MET A 13 -7.58 -2.57 -13.40
N LEU A 14 -8.21 -2.55 -12.22
CA LEU A 14 -7.95 -1.59 -11.16
C LEU A 14 -7.31 -2.29 -9.95
N LEU A 15 -6.23 -1.71 -9.44
CA LEU A 15 -5.54 -2.13 -8.22
C LEU A 15 -5.72 -1.03 -7.17
N ILE A 16 -6.31 -1.36 -6.02
CA ILE A 16 -6.49 -0.44 -4.88
C ILE A 16 -5.55 -0.91 -3.76
N CYS A 17 -4.63 -0.06 -3.33
CA CYS A 17 -3.65 -0.36 -2.30
C CYS A 17 -3.95 0.39 -1.00
N GLU A 18 -3.60 -0.23 0.12
CA GLU A 18 -3.61 0.38 1.45
C GLU A 18 -2.61 1.54 1.57
N GLY A 19 -1.35 1.29 1.20
CA GLY A 19 -0.27 2.27 1.31
C GLY A 19 -0.16 3.21 0.11
N THR A 20 0.46 4.36 0.34
CA THR A 20 0.62 5.44 -0.65
C THR A 20 1.93 5.41 -1.42
N HIS A 21 2.86 4.52 -1.03
CA HIS A 21 4.22 4.52 -1.57
C HIS A 21 4.67 3.12 -1.97
N THR A 22 4.84 2.22 -1.00
CA THR A 22 5.52 0.93 -1.20
C THR A 22 4.79 0.05 -2.22
N GLU A 23 3.52 -0.25 -1.97
CA GLU A 23 2.64 -1.09 -2.77
C GLU A 23 2.39 -0.48 -4.16
N PRO A 24 1.90 0.77 -4.31
CA PRO A 24 1.60 1.31 -5.62
C PRO A 24 2.85 1.47 -6.49
N ASN A 25 4.00 1.85 -5.92
CA ASN A 25 5.24 1.96 -6.69
C ASN A 25 5.77 0.58 -7.12
N PHE A 26 5.75 -0.42 -6.22
CA PHE A 26 6.18 -1.77 -6.57
C PHE A 26 5.30 -2.37 -7.68
N LEU A 27 3.98 -2.29 -7.53
CA LEU A 27 3.05 -2.83 -8.52
C LEU A 27 3.17 -2.10 -9.86
N ALA A 28 3.43 -0.78 -9.84
CA ALA A 28 3.65 -0.02 -11.07
C ALA A 28 4.87 -0.53 -11.86
N LEU A 29 6.00 -0.73 -11.18
CA LEU A 29 7.22 -1.25 -11.81
C LEU A 29 7.03 -2.69 -12.31
N MET A 30 6.35 -3.54 -11.54
CA MET A 30 6.05 -4.92 -11.96
C MET A 30 5.14 -4.95 -13.20
N ILE A 31 4.13 -4.07 -13.25
CA ILE A 31 3.24 -3.95 -14.41
C ILE A 31 3.98 -3.44 -15.64
N GLU A 32 4.89 -2.48 -15.47
CA GLU A 32 5.73 -1.96 -16.55
C GLU A 32 6.59 -3.09 -17.14
N ASP A 33 7.30 -3.84 -16.30
CA ASP A 33 8.09 -5.01 -16.72
C ASP A 33 7.22 -6.07 -17.42
N PHE A 34 6.02 -6.36 -16.91
CA PHE A 34 5.10 -7.32 -17.53
C PHE A 34 4.56 -6.85 -18.88
N LYS A 35 4.41 -5.54 -19.08
CA LYS A 35 4.04 -4.97 -20.39
C LYS A 35 5.20 -5.00 -21.37
N GLU A 36 6.40 -4.67 -20.93
CA GLU A 36 7.61 -4.71 -21.75
C GLU A 36 7.95 -6.13 -22.21
N THR A 37 7.77 -7.11 -21.32
CA THR A 37 7.97 -8.53 -21.63
C THR A 37 6.80 -9.17 -22.39
N GLY A 38 5.70 -8.44 -22.58
CA GLY A 38 4.51 -8.92 -23.29
C GLY A 38 3.69 -9.98 -22.53
N ILE A 39 3.87 -10.09 -21.21
CA ILE A 39 3.08 -10.96 -20.34
C ILE A 39 1.64 -10.43 -20.23
N ILE A 40 1.48 -9.11 -20.18
CA ILE A 40 0.17 -8.44 -20.16
C ILE A 40 0.13 -7.33 -21.22
N ASP A 41 -1.04 -7.13 -21.85
CA ASP A 41 -1.27 -6.11 -22.87
C ASP A 41 -2.49 -5.21 -22.57
N PHE A 42 -3.13 -5.40 -21.42
CA PHE A 42 -4.35 -4.72 -21.02
C PHE A 42 -4.10 -3.45 -20.19
N ALA A 43 -5.15 -2.62 -20.07
CA ALA A 43 -5.09 -1.37 -19.32
C ALA A 43 -5.11 -1.64 -17.81
N THR A 44 -4.25 -0.95 -17.06
CA THR A 44 -4.08 -1.12 -15.61
C THR A 44 -4.07 0.24 -14.93
N THR A 45 -4.92 0.41 -13.92
CA THR A 45 -4.95 1.60 -13.06
C THR A 45 -4.56 1.21 -11.64
N ILE A 46 -3.72 2.01 -10.99
CA ILE A 46 -3.33 1.82 -9.58
C ILE A 46 -3.81 3.02 -8.77
N LYS A 47 -4.43 2.74 -7.62
CA LYS A 47 -4.83 3.71 -6.62
C LYS A 47 -4.21 3.34 -5.27
N PRO A 48 -3.63 4.28 -4.52
CA PRO A 48 -3.36 5.66 -4.93
C PRO A 48 -2.30 5.70 -6.05
N LYS A 49 -2.27 6.80 -6.82
CA LYS A 49 -1.33 6.92 -7.94
C LYS A 49 0.13 6.76 -7.47
N PRO A 50 0.95 5.95 -8.16
CA PRO A 50 2.37 5.80 -7.86
C PRO A 50 3.07 7.16 -7.89
N THR A 51 3.82 7.46 -6.83
CA THR A 51 4.60 8.69 -6.71
C THR A 51 6.06 8.30 -6.57
N ILE A 52 6.76 8.21 -7.69
CA ILE A 52 8.22 8.01 -7.71
C ILE A 52 8.83 9.41 -7.70
N SER A 53 9.50 9.77 -6.61
CA SER A 53 10.27 11.01 -6.56
C SER A 53 11.67 10.75 -7.13
N PRO A 54 12.30 11.70 -7.86
CA PRO A 54 13.66 11.53 -8.38
C PRO A 54 14.74 11.29 -7.32
N SER A 55 14.40 11.41 -6.02
CA SER A 55 15.29 11.04 -4.92
C SER A 55 15.26 9.55 -4.57
N ASP A 56 14.32 8.78 -5.12
CA ASP A 56 14.15 7.35 -4.81
C ASP A 56 15.08 6.46 -5.67
N ASP A 57 15.55 6.96 -6.82
CA ASP A 57 16.58 6.29 -7.67
C ASP A 57 17.97 6.30 -7.06
N VAL A 58 18.21 7.18 -6.08
CA VAL A 58 19.44 7.14 -5.30
C VAL A 58 19.21 6.13 -4.19
N LEU A 59 19.55 4.86 -4.45
CA LEU A 59 19.80 3.89 -3.39
C LEU A 59 20.83 4.51 -2.45
N ASP A 60 20.38 5.13 -1.35
CA ASP A 60 21.24 5.67 -0.32
C ASP A 60 21.83 4.49 0.46
N LEU A 61 22.86 3.89 -0.13
CA LEU A 61 23.70 2.86 0.48
C LEU A 61 24.41 3.38 1.75
N ASN A 62 24.30 4.69 2.06
CA ASN A 62 24.87 5.33 3.24
C ASN A 62 23.84 5.61 4.34
N ARG A 63 22.81 4.76 4.47
CA ARG A 63 21.78 4.82 5.53
C ARG A 63 22.43 4.87 6.92
N GLY A 64 22.70 6.07 7.44
CA GLY A 64 23.27 6.26 8.78
C GLY A 64 24.05 7.56 9.07
N LYS A 65 24.38 8.43 8.10
CA LYS A 65 25.31 9.55 8.39
C LYS A 65 24.91 10.99 8.06
N GLU A 66 23.77 11.28 7.44
CA GLU A 66 23.42 12.68 7.13
C GLU A 66 22.21 13.26 7.88
N LYS A 67 22.37 14.51 8.33
CA LYS A 67 21.33 15.32 8.97
C LYS A 67 20.31 15.74 7.91
N ARG A 68 19.19 15.03 7.86
CA ARG A 68 18.01 15.37 7.04
C ARG A 68 17.64 16.85 7.26
N LYS A 69 17.73 17.68 6.21
CA LYS A 69 17.12 19.02 6.21
C LYS A 69 15.61 18.85 6.39
N LYS A 70 15.02 19.57 7.35
CA LYS A 70 13.55 19.63 7.48
C LYS A 70 12.99 20.26 6.20
N ARG A 71 12.20 19.51 5.43
CA ARG A 71 11.46 20.05 4.29
C ARG A 71 10.39 21.01 4.83
N LEU A 72 10.35 22.23 4.30
CA LEU A 72 9.13 23.04 4.33
C LEU A 72 8.18 22.43 3.30
N LEU A 73 6.94 22.14 3.71
CA LEU A 73 5.87 21.71 2.81
C LEU A 73 5.65 22.83 1.79
N LYS A 74 5.91 22.55 0.50
CA LYS A 74 5.42 23.38 -0.58
C LYS A 74 3.93 23.10 -0.72
N ASN A 75 3.12 24.16 -0.78
CA ASN A 75 1.69 24.04 -1.01
C ASN A 75 1.44 23.22 -2.28
N THR A 76 0.70 22.12 -2.11
CA THR A 76 0.27 21.16 -3.13
C THR A 76 -0.49 21.85 -4.27
N THR A 77 -0.23 21.47 -5.52
CA THR A 77 -0.87 22.04 -6.72
C THR A 77 -2.36 21.63 -6.79
N GLN A 78 -3.21 22.41 -7.46
CA GLN A 78 -4.65 22.09 -7.63
C GLN A 78 -4.88 20.70 -8.27
N GLU A 79 -4.07 20.31 -9.26
CA GLU A 79 -4.13 18.95 -9.84
C GLU A 79 -3.81 17.86 -8.81
N GLN A 80 -2.86 18.08 -7.91
CA GLN A 80 -2.53 17.13 -6.83
C GLN A 80 -3.66 17.05 -5.79
N GLN A 81 -4.39 18.14 -5.55
CA GLN A 81 -5.57 18.16 -4.68
C GLN A 81 -6.78 17.47 -5.32
N GLU A 82 -6.95 17.55 -6.64
CA GLU A 82 -8.01 16.84 -7.38
C GLU A 82 -7.71 15.33 -7.49
N ILE A 83 -6.44 14.93 -7.61
CA ILE A 83 -5.99 13.54 -7.57
C ILE A 83 -6.19 12.93 -6.16
N GLU A 84 -5.86 13.66 -5.09
CA GLU A 84 -6.10 13.20 -3.70
C GLU A 84 -7.58 12.93 -3.40
N ASN A 85 -8.51 13.66 -4.04
CA ASN A 85 -9.95 13.50 -3.82
C ASN A 85 -10.56 12.25 -4.47
N THR A 86 -9.91 11.62 -5.46
CA THR A 86 -10.41 10.40 -6.14
C THR A 86 -9.78 9.09 -5.63
N ASP A 87 -8.73 9.19 -4.82
CA ASP A 87 -8.01 8.07 -4.19
C ASP A 87 -8.34 7.91 -2.71
N PHE A 88 -9.17 8.80 -2.16
CA PHE A 88 -9.62 8.74 -0.77
C PHE A 88 -10.88 7.88 -0.63
N PHE A 89 -10.75 6.77 0.11
CA PHE A 89 -11.87 5.91 0.48
C PHE A 89 -12.27 6.21 1.94
N PRO A 90 -13.27 7.07 2.17
CA PRO A 90 -13.60 7.55 3.52
C PRO A 90 -14.17 6.44 4.39
N GLY A 91 -13.82 6.45 5.69
CA GLY A 91 -14.33 5.57 6.75
C GLY A 91 -13.38 4.43 7.11
N GLU A 92 -13.86 3.36 7.74
CA GLU A 92 -12.99 2.33 8.31
C GLU A 92 -12.50 1.31 7.27
N GLN A 93 -11.18 1.21 7.16
CA GLN A 93 -10.45 0.24 6.37
C GLN A 93 -10.49 -1.16 7.01
N PRO A 94 -10.18 -2.26 6.29
CA PRO A 94 -10.07 -2.37 4.84
C PRO A 94 -11.44 -2.40 4.13
N LEU A 95 -12.55 -2.40 4.88
CA LEU A 95 -13.91 -2.55 4.35
C LEU A 95 -14.25 -1.52 3.28
N ASN A 96 -13.83 -0.26 3.47
CA ASN A 96 -14.19 0.79 2.53
C ASN A 96 -13.35 0.77 1.24
N TRP A 97 -12.16 0.17 1.23
CA TRP A 97 -11.48 -0.14 -0.03
C TRP A 97 -12.24 -1.19 -0.83
N VAL A 98 -12.80 -2.19 -0.17
CA VAL A 98 -13.66 -3.20 -0.82
C VAL A 98 -14.93 -2.57 -1.38
N LYS A 99 -15.63 -1.71 -0.61
CA LYS A 99 -16.78 -0.96 -1.13
C LYS A 99 -16.42 -0.10 -2.33
N GLY A 100 -15.33 0.66 -2.21
CA GLY A 100 -14.82 1.48 -3.30
C GLY A 100 -14.50 0.66 -4.54
N GLY A 101 -13.90 -0.52 -4.38
CA GLY A 101 -13.64 -1.41 -5.51
C GLY A 101 -14.90 -2.02 -6.12
N ILE A 102 -15.91 -2.34 -5.31
CA ILE A 102 -17.23 -2.81 -5.79
C ILE A 102 -17.87 -1.75 -6.68
N ASP A 103 -17.84 -0.48 -6.28
CA ASP A 103 -18.36 0.62 -7.09
C ASP A 103 -17.62 0.75 -8.44
N ASN A 104 -16.33 0.41 -8.45
CA ASN A 104 -15.48 0.44 -9.65
C ASN A 104 -15.65 -0.79 -10.57
N LEU A 105 -16.36 -1.85 -10.17
CA LEU A 105 -16.65 -2.99 -11.06
C LEU A 105 -17.52 -2.62 -12.27
N LYS A 106 -18.23 -1.47 -12.20
CA LYS A 106 -18.99 -0.92 -13.33
C LYS A 106 -18.10 -0.27 -14.39
N VAL A 107 -16.89 0.12 -14.02
CA VAL A 107 -15.95 0.86 -14.87
C VAL A 107 -14.84 -0.07 -15.38
N TYR A 108 -14.39 -1.00 -14.55
CA TYR A 108 -13.30 -1.92 -14.85
C TYR A 108 -13.80 -3.35 -15.06
N ASP A 109 -13.00 -4.16 -15.75
CA ASP A 109 -13.29 -5.59 -15.91
C ASP A 109 -12.89 -6.40 -14.70
N GLU A 110 -11.83 -5.97 -14.03
CA GLU A 110 -11.33 -6.61 -12.83
C GLU A 110 -10.87 -5.57 -11.81
N VAL A 111 -11.19 -5.79 -10.55
CA VAL A 111 -10.79 -4.92 -9.44
C VAL A 111 -10.17 -5.75 -8.34
N TRP A 112 -8.98 -5.37 -7.91
CA TRP A 112 -8.27 -5.99 -6.79
C TRP A 112 -8.02 -4.97 -5.68
N VAL A 113 -8.17 -5.42 -4.44
CA VAL A 113 -7.79 -4.66 -3.25
C VAL A 113 -6.62 -5.34 -2.56
N PHE A 114 -5.58 -4.57 -2.26
CA PHE A 114 -4.35 -4.95 -1.59
C PHE A 114 -4.29 -4.29 -0.22
N PHE A 115 -4.28 -5.09 0.83
CA PHE A 115 -4.12 -4.61 2.21
C PHE A 115 -3.41 -5.63 3.10
N ASP A 116 -2.95 -5.18 4.26
CA ASP A 116 -2.23 -6.00 5.23
C ASP A 116 -3.18 -6.83 6.11
N LYS A 117 -2.87 -8.11 6.31
CA LYS A 117 -3.58 -8.97 7.27
C LYS A 117 -2.98 -8.84 8.67
N ASP A 118 -2.98 -7.63 9.19
CA ASP A 118 -2.47 -7.23 10.50
C ASP A 118 -3.38 -7.60 11.68
N GLY A 119 -4.64 -7.95 11.41
CA GLY A 119 -5.65 -8.25 12.42
C GLY A 119 -6.75 -7.21 12.54
N HIS A 120 -6.83 -6.25 11.59
CA HIS A 120 -7.84 -5.21 11.61
C HIS A 120 -9.28 -5.76 11.81
N PRO A 121 -10.08 -5.21 12.74
CA PRO A 121 -11.40 -5.75 13.09
C PRO A 121 -12.35 -5.94 11.90
N LYS A 122 -12.23 -5.05 10.90
CA LYS A 122 -13.08 -5.05 9.70
C LYS A 122 -12.57 -5.91 8.55
N ALA A 123 -11.42 -6.58 8.70
CA ALA A 123 -10.92 -7.49 7.66
C ALA A 123 -11.91 -8.62 7.37
N LYS A 124 -12.53 -9.21 8.40
CA LYS A 124 -13.51 -10.30 8.23
C LYS A 124 -14.73 -9.84 7.41
N GLU A 125 -15.25 -8.65 7.71
CA GLU A 125 -16.37 -8.06 6.97
C GLU A 125 -15.98 -7.75 5.53
N ALA A 126 -14.77 -7.26 5.29
CA ALA A 126 -14.24 -6.98 3.96
C ALA A 126 -14.16 -8.26 3.10
N PHE A 127 -13.64 -9.36 3.65
CA PHE A 127 -13.61 -10.66 2.97
C PHE A 127 -15.00 -11.21 2.66
N GLU A 128 -15.93 -11.12 3.61
CA GLU A 128 -17.29 -11.60 3.39
C GLU A 128 -18.00 -10.76 2.32
N MET A 129 -17.84 -9.43 2.36
CA MET A 129 -18.39 -8.52 1.36
C MET A 129 -17.87 -8.84 -0.04
N ALA A 130 -16.55 -9.04 -0.20
CA ALA A 130 -15.97 -9.42 -1.47
C ALA A 130 -16.48 -10.77 -2.00
N ARG A 131 -16.80 -11.71 -1.12
CA ARG A 131 -17.33 -13.02 -1.47
C ARG A 131 -18.78 -12.99 -1.96
N ILE A 132 -19.63 -12.21 -1.27
CA ILE A 132 -21.08 -12.19 -1.50
C ILE A 132 -21.50 -11.20 -2.60
N THR A 133 -20.74 -10.12 -2.80
CA THR A 133 -21.12 -9.07 -3.74
C THR A 133 -20.64 -9.42 -5.15
N GLU A 134 -21.61 -9.52 -6.06
CA GLU A 134 -21.38 -9.75 -7.48
C GLU A 134 -22.18 -8.71 -8.27
N ILE A 135 -21.52 -8.02 -9.19
CA ILE A 135 -22.13 -7.00 -10.04
C ILE A 135 -21.84 -7.39 -11.49
N ASP A 136 -22.88 -7.57 -12.30
CA ASP A 136 -22.77 -7.92 -13.72
C ASP A 136 -21.91 -9.17 -13.98
N GLY A 137 -21.94 -10.15 -13.07
CA GLY A 137 -21.12 -11.38 -13.16
C GLY A 137 -19.67 -11.21 -12.72
N LYS A 138 -19.28 -10.00 -12.28
CA LYS A 138 -17.94 -9.68 -11.80
C LYS A 138 -17.91 -9.64 -10.27
N LYS A 139 -16.81 -10.12 -9.68
CA LYS A 139 -16.52 -10.02 -8.25
C LYS A 139 -15.26 -9.22 -8.02
N ILE A 140 -15.19 -8.58 -6.86
CA ILE A 140 -13.96 -7.94 -6.41
C ILE A 140 -13.00 -8.99 -5.85
N ASN A 141 -11.73 -8.85 -6.17
CA ASN A 141 -10.67 -9.72 -5.68
C ASN A 141 -9.92 -9.06 -4.53
N ILE A 142 -9.44 -9.87 -3.58
CA ILE A 142 -8.61 -9.40 -2.48
C ILE A 142 -7.26 -10.12 -2.56
N ALA A 143 -6.19 -9.34 -2.56
CA ALA A 143 -4.84 -9.79 -2.26
C ALA A 143 -4.45 -9.22 -0.89
N PHE A 144 -3.77 -10.00 -0.06
CA PHE A 144 -3.33 -9.51 1.24
C PHE A 144 -1.91 -9.94 1.57
N SER A 145 -1.18 -9.07 2.26
CA SER A 145 0.11 -9.42 2.85
C SER A 145 -0.11 -10.12 4.21
N SER A 146 0.84 -10.93 4.68
CA SER A 146 0.66 -11.63 5.95
C SER A 146 0.64 -10.71 7.17
N ARG A 147 1.40 -9.60 7.15
CA ARG A 147 1.57 -8.68 8.28
C ARG A 147 1.86 -7.27 7.81
N CYS A 148 2.76 -7.14 6.85
CA CYS A 148 2.97 -5.91 6.09
C CYS A 148 3.57 -6.22 4.73
N PHE A 149 3.35 -5.34 3.76
CA PHE A 149 3.87 -5.52 2.40
C PHE A 149 5.40 -5.43 2.32
N GLU A 150 6.05 -4.59 3.14
CA GLU A 150 7.52 -4.48 3.15
C GLU A 150 8.18 -5.81 3.52
N TYR A 151 7.51 -6.63 4.33
CA TYR A 151 8.02 -7.95 4.69
C TYR A 151 8.11 -8.87 3.46
N TYR A 152 7.10 -8.81 2.59
CA TYR A 152 7.12 -9.53 1.31
C TYR A 152 8.28 -9.06 0.41
N LEU A 153 8.53 -7.75 0.33
CA LEU A 153 9.64 -7.21 -0.44
C LEU A 153 11.00 -7.67 0.07
N LEU A 154 11.20 -7.71 1.40
CA LEU A 154 12.45 -8.20 1.99
C LEU A 154 12.70 -9.67 1.65
N LEU A 155 11.65 -10.48 1.68
CA LEU A 155 11.72 -11.92 1.35
C LEU A 155 12.11 -12.19 -0.11
N HIS A 156 11.94 -11.21 -1.02
CA HIS A 156 12.40 -11.33 -2.40
C HIS A 156 13.94 -11.39 -2.48
N PHE A 157 14.66 -10.76 -1.54
CA PHE A 157 16.12 -10.69 -1.55
C PHE A 157 16.79 -11.70 -0.62
N GLU A 158 16.17 -12.01 0.52
CA GLU A 158 16.75 -12.93 1.52
C GLU A 158 15.68 -13.81 2.17
N PRO A 159 15.89 -15.14 2.28
CA PRO A 159 14.98 -16.00 3.02
C PRO A 159 15.04 -15.74 4.52
N LEU A 160 13.90 -15.45 5.14
CA LEU A 160 13.78 -15.26 6.59
C LEU A 160 13.05 -16.45 7.22
N TYR A 161 13.75 -17.22 8.05
CA TYR A 161 13.21 -18.42 8.72
C TYR A 161 12.69 -18.16 10.14
N ARG A 162 12.62 -16.89 10.57
CA ARG A 162 12.12 -16.50 11.89
C ARG A 162 10.80 -15.74 11.75
N ALA A 163 9.83 -16.07 12.59
CA ALA A 163 8.60 -15.30 12.68
C ALA A 163 8.85 -13.99 13.43
N PHE A 164 8.36 -12.88 12.89
CA PHE A 164 8.26 -11.62 13.65
C PHE A 164 6.95 -11.65 14.41
N GLU A 165 7.00 -11.67 15.75
CA GLU A 165 5.79 -11.77 16.57
C GLU A 165 4.95 -10.48 16.49
N LYS A 166 5.61 -9.31 16.52
CA LYS A 166 5.01 -7.96 16.40
C LYS A 166 6.01 -6.97 15.82
N SER A 167 5.53 -5.88 15.23
CA SER A 167 6.32 -4.71 14.86
C SER A 167 6.88 -4.05 16.14
N GLU A 168 8.17 -3.72 16.15
CA GLU A 168 8.76 -3.02 17.29
C GLU A 168 8.27 -1.56 17.31
N CYS A 169 7.35 -1.23 18.22
CA CYS A 169 6.97 0.16 18.49
C CYS A 169 8.22 0.90 19.02
N ASN A 170 8.90 1.66 18.16
CA ASN A 170 10.15 2.36 18.45
C ASN A 170 9.96 3.86 18.24
N GLY A 171 10.68 4.69 19.01
CA GLY A 171 10.78 6.11 18.68
C GLY A 171 12.02 6.78 19.24
N LYS A 172 12.12 8.09 19.00
CA LYS A 172 13.35 8.86 19.27
C LYS A 172 13.17 9.73 20.49
N ASN A 173 14.01 9.51 21.50
CA ASN A 173 14.15 10.45 22.61
C ASN A 173 15.31 11.41 22.31
N TYR A 174 15.04 12.70 22.44
CA TYR A 174 16.02 13.77 22.29
C TYR A 174 16.33 14.33 23.68
N SER A 175 17.57 14.22 24.13
CA SER A 175 18.04 14.92 25.33
C SER A 175 18.09 16.42 25.06
N LYS A 176 17.58 17.25 25.97
CA LYS A 176 17.64 18.72 25.84
C LYS A 176 19.09 19.16 25.62
N GLY A 177 19.39 19.67 24.42
CA GLY A 177 20.69 20.25 24.07
C GLY A 177 21.64 19.38 23.26
N GLU A 178 21.38 18.08 23.05
CA GLU A 178 22.26 17.21 22.27
C GLU A 178 21.69 16.84 20.89
N ARG A 179 22.56 16.80 19.88
CA ARG A 179 22.20 16.41 18.48
C ARG A 179 22.05 14.89 18.28
N LYS A 180 22.17 14.07 19.32
CA LYS A 180 22.11 12.61 19.25
C LYS A 180 20.76 12.13 19.79
N SER A 181 19.97 11.49 18.93
CA SER A 181 18.77 10.76 19.34
C SER A 181 19.14 9.33 19.72
N LYS A 182 18.65 8.84 20.86
CA LYS A 182 18.65 7.40 21.13
C LYS A 182 17.31 6.82 20.67
N THR A 183 17.35 5.76 19.88
CA THR A 183 16.17 4.94 19.62
C THR A 183 15.79 4.28 20.92
N VAL A 184 14.54 4.45 21.33
CA VAL A 184 13.95 3.82 22.49
C VAL A 184 12.83 2.93 21.99
N SER A 185 12.96 1.64 22.25
CA SER A 185 11.85 0.72 22.05
C SER A 185 10.82 0.96 23.15
N TYR A 186 9.58 1.09 22.73
CA TYR A 186 8.44 1.29 23.62
C TYR A 186 7.94 -0.03 24.22
N TYR A 187 8.49 -1.18 23.78
CA TYR A 187 8.19 -2.52 24.28
C TYR A 187 6.69 -2.75 24.52
N CYS A 188 5.87 -2.28 23.57
CA CYS A 188 4.42 -2.29 23.73
C CYS A 188 3.91 -3.71 23.95
N MET A 189 2.88 -3.86 24.79
CA MET A 189 2.29 -5.15 25.18
C MET A 189 3.25 -6.08 25.94
N THR A 190 4.26 -5.53 26.62
CA THR A 190 5.11 -6.28 27.55
C THR A 190 5.13 -5.59 28.91
N ASP A 191 5.58 -6.28 29.96
CA ASP A 191 5.78 -5.69 31.28
C ASP A 191 6.80 -4.54 31.30
N ARG A 192 7.55 -4.36 30.19
CA ARG A 192 8.54 -3.29 30.00
C ARG A 192 8.01 -2.12 29.17
N ALA A 193 6.70 -2.09 28.90
CA ALA A 193 6.08 -1.06 28.08
C ALA A 193 6.35 0.35 28.64
N VAL A 194 6.71 1.28 27.76
CA VAL A 194 6.91 2.67 28.14
C VAL A 194 5.55 3.35 28.30
N GLU A 195 5.24 3.77 29.53
CA GLU A 195 3.99 4.41 29.90
C GLU A 195 3.69 5.64 29.02
N GLY A 196 2.46 5.73 28.50
CA GLY A 196 2.03 6.80 27.59
C GLY A 196 2.61 6.74 26.16
N LYS A 197 3.43 5.73 25.83
CA LYS A 197 3.96 5.49 24.48
C LYS A 197 3.60 4.12 23.90
N ALA A 198 2.84 3.32 24.65
CA ALA A 198 2.31 2.06 24.18
C ALA A 198 1.30 2.30 23.05
N CYS A 199 1.51 1.63 21.92
CA CYS A 199 0.60 1.61 20.79
C CYS A 199 -0.66 0.76 21.06
N ASN A 200 -0.77 0.07 22.21
CA ASN A 200 -1.88 -0.80 22.63
C ASN A 200 -2.35 -1.84 21.59
N GLY A 201 -1.54 -2.12 20.56
CA GLY A 201 -1.98 -2.96 19.46
C GLY A 201 -2.99 -2.27 18.53
N ASP A 202 -3.20 -0.97 18.68
CA ASP A 202 -3.87 -0.10 17.72
C ASP A 202 -2.84 0.24 16.62
N VAL A 203 -2.58 -0.73 15.75
CA VAL A 203 -2.14 -0.47 14.37
C VAL A 203 -3.32 -0.88 13.50
#